data_AF-A0AAE9MX88-F1
#
_entry.id   AF-A0AAE9MX88-F1
#
_cell.length_a   1.000
_cell.length_b   1.000
_cell.length_c   1.000
_cell.angle_alpha   90.00
_cell.angle_beta   90.00
_cell.angle_gamma   90.00
#
_symmetry.space_group_name_H-M   'P 1'
#
loop_
_entity.id
_entity.type
_entity.pdbx_description
1 polymer ?
#
loop_
_entity_poly.entity_id
_entity_poly.type
_entity_poly.pdbx_seq_one_letter_code
_entity_poly.pdbx_strand_id
1 'polypeptide(L)'
;MLKEIEYWNHNTVYYNWIKKAKSMLSKNGVLIIVGLAKPSNLMDYLIEGMRVIPCMIMSKIKRIRSCEDKNIPVSYNFPYLGDVRKVISEELPGCEFRMGLYYRYLLRWEKFAGV
;
A
#
# COMPACT_ATOMS: atom_id res chain seq x y z
N MET A 1 21.96 -13.28 -19.42
CA MET A 1 20.57 -13.76 -19.27
C MET A 1 20.01 -13.18 -17.97
N LEU A 2 19.62 -11.90 -17.99
CA LEU A 2 19.17 -11.11 -16.85
C LEU A 2 17.79 -10.52 -17.17
N LYS A 3 16.75 -11.37 -17.20
CA LYS A 3 15.42 -10.91 -17.64
C LYS A 3 14.22 -11.34 -16.77
N GLU A 4 14.40 -12.18 -15.75
CA GLU A 4 13.28 -12.67 -14.93
C GLU A 4 13.43 -12.46 -13.41
N ILE A 5 14.59 -12.02 -12.93
CA ILE A 5 14.90 -11.99 -11.48
C ILE A 5 14.37 -10.71 -10.79
N GLU A 6 13.92 -9.71 -11.54
CA GLU A 6 13.66 -8.35 -11.03
C GLU A 6 12.17 -7.94 -11.05
N TYR A 7 11.30 -8.70 -11.72
CA TYR A 7 9.89 -8.33 -11.92
C TYR A 7 9.01 -8.51 -10.67
N TRP A 8 9.50 -9.23 -9.64
CA TRP A 8 8.66 -9.73 -8.54
C TRP A 8 9.09 -9.36 -7.13
N ASN A 9 10.18 -8.59 -6.97
CA ASN A 9 10.46 -8.00 -5.66
C ASN A 9 9.71 -6.66 -5.56
N HIS A 10 8.47 -6.72 -5.06
CA HIS A 10 7.59 -5.56 -4.96
C HIS A 10 8.25 -4.35 -4.30
N ASN A 11 9.22 -4.56 -3.40
CA ASN A 11 9.96 -3.48 -2.74
C ASN A 11 10.73 -2.58 -3.72
N THR A 12 11.39 -3.13 -4.75
CA THR A 12 12.17 -2.34 -5.72
C THR A 12 11.27 -1.62 -6.72
N VAL A 13 10.21 -2.29 -7.18
CA VAL A 13 9.17 -1.64 -8.00
C VAL A 13 8.52 -0.53 -7.19
N TYR A 14 8.31 -0.75 -5.89
CA TYR A 14 7.73 0.23 -4.97
C TYR A 14 8.64 1.45 -4.75
N TYR A 15 9.92 1.34 -5.03
CA TYR A 15 10.84 2.45 -4.87
C TYR A 15 10.80 3.39 -6.08
N ASN A 16 10.88 2.80 -7.28
CA ASN A 16 11.01 3.56 -8.53
C ASN A 16 9.74 4.33 -8.91
N TRP A 17 8.55 3.75 -8.72
CA TRP A 17 7.29 4.45 -8.98
C TRP A 17 7.07 5.65 -8.05
N ILE A 18 7.44 5.57 -6.76
CA ILE A 18 7.34 6.69 -5.81
C ILE A 18 8.22 7.83 -6.29
N LYS A 19 9.47 7.55 -6.64
CA LYS A 19 10.39 8.55 -7.18
C LYS A 19 9.85 9.20 -8.44
N LYS A 20 9.33 8.39 -9.37
CA LYS A 20 8.74 8.90 -10.61
C LYS A 20 7.53 9.79 -10.33
N ALA A 21 6.59 9.33 -9.49
CA ALA A 21 5.42 10.11 -9.10
C ALA A 21 5.84 11.45 -8.46
N LYS A 22 6.73 11.41 -7.46
CA LYS A 22 7.28 12.61 -6.79
C LYS A 22 7.91 13.61 -7.78
N SER A 23 8.63 13.13 -8.80
CA SER A 23 9.21 13.99 -9.85
C SER A 23 8.17 14.67 -10.73
N MET A 24 7.00 14.03 -10.93
CA MET A 24 5.92 14.55 -11.78
C MET A 24 4.98 15.51 -11.04
N LEU A 25 5.05 15.56 -9.70
CA LEU A 25 4.24 16.49 -8.91
C LEU A 25 4.69 17.94 -9.11
N SER A 26 3.72 18.83 -9.32
CA SER A 26 3.90 20.27 -9.25
C SER A 26 4.33 20.72 -7.84
N LYS A 27 4.81 21.96 -7.72
CA LYS A 27 5.03 22.59 -6.42
C LYS A 27 3.73 22.55 -5.61
N ASN A 28 3.81 22.16 -4.33
CA ASN A 28 2.66 21.94 -3.43
C ASN A 28 1.66 20.88 -3.92
N GLY A 29 2.08 20.00 -4.83
CA GLY A 29 1.28 18.86 -5.25
C GLY A 29 1.11 17.84 -4.12
N VAL A 30 -0.01 17.11 -4.14
CA VAL A 30 -0.30 16.05 -3.16
C VAL A 30 -0.21 14.69 -3.85
N LEU A 31 0.53 13.77 -3.25
CA LEU A 31 0.63 12.38 -3.66
C LEU A 31 -0.20 11.54 -2.69
N ILE A 32 -1.21 10.84 -3.23
CA ILE A 32 -2.03 9.88 -2.49
C ILE A 32 -1.71 8.48 -2.99
N ILE A 33 -1.34 7.59 -2.07
CA ILE A 33 -1.04 6.20 -2.37
C ILE A 33 -2.03 5.32 -1.63
N VAL A 34 -2.60 4.34 -2.33
CA VAL A 34 -3.43 3.28 -1.74
C VAL A 34 -2.79 1.95 -2.07
N GLY A 35 -2.53 1.13 -1.06
CA GLY A 35 -1.87 -0.16 -1.25
C GLY A 35 -2.33 -1.22 -0.25
N LEU A 36 -1.88 -2.46 -0.49
CA LEU A 36 -2.04 -3.61 0.38
C LEU A 36 -0.65 -4.04 0.87
N ALA A 37 -0.55 -4.42 2.14
CA ALA A 37 0.69 -4.94 2.73
C ALA A 37 0.37 -5.92 3.87
N LYS A 38 1.30 -6.84 4.13
CA LYS A 38 1.19 -7.79 5.24
C LYS A 38 1.58 -7.09 6.55
N PRO A 39 0.89 -7.36 7.68
CA PRO A 39 1.31 -6.90 9.00
C PRO A 39 2.76 -7.26 9.31
N SER A 40 3.49 -6.41 10.02
CA SER A 40 4.91 -6.64 10.34
C SER A 40 5.22 -6.64 11.83
N ASN A 41 4.35 -6.06 12.65
CA ASN A 41 4.49 -6.05 14.10
C ASN A 41 3.16 -6.39 14.79
N LEU A 42 3.19 -6.58 16.11
CA LEU A 42 2.03 -6.97 16.90
C LEU A 42 0.85 -5.99 16.75
N MET A 43 1.12 -4.68 16.73
CA MET A 43 0.07 -3.66 16.57
C MET A 43 -0.58 -3.73 15.19
N ASP A 44 0.19 -3.99 14.14
CA ASP A 44 -0.34 -4.19 12.79
C ASP A 44 -1.32 -5.38 12.77
N TYR A 45 -0.97 -6.50 13.41
CA TYR A 45 -1.84 -7.67 13.52
C TYR A 45 -3.11 -7.39 14.32
N LEU A 46 -3.01 -6.65 15.43
CA LEU A 46 -4.18 -6.24 16.22
C LEU A 46 -5.13 -5.37 15.39
N ILE A 47 -4.58 -4.40 14.66
CA ILE A 47 -5.35 -3.53 13.76
C ILE A 47 -6.04 -4.34 12.66
N GLU A 48 -5.33 -5.27 12.03
CA GLU A 48 -5.94 -6.15 11.01
C GLU A 48 -7.03 -7.03 11.60
N GLY A 49 -6.83 -7.59 12.79
CA GLY A 49 -7.85 -8.35 13.52
C GLY A 49 -9.12 -7.52 13.76
N MET A 50 -8.97 -6.28 14.24
CA MET A 50 -10.09 -5.35 14.45
C MET A 50 -10.84 -5.01 13.15
N ARG A 51 -10.17 -5.02 12.00
CA ARG A 51 -10.79 -4.72 10.70
C ARG A 51 -11.65 -5.83 10.14
N VAL A 52 -11.36 -7.08 10.51
CA VAL A 52 -12.07 -8.23 9.94
C VAL A 52 -13.58 -8.08 10.14
N ILE A 53 -14.01 -7.70 11.35
CA ILE A 53 -15.43 -7.56 11.70
C ILE A 53 -16.17 -6.53 10.82
N PRO A 54 -15.78 -5.24 10.77
CA PRO A 54 -16.46 -4.27 9.91
C PRO A 54 -16.34 -4.62 8.42
N CYS A 55 -15.22 -5.20 7.98
CA CYS A 55 -15.08 -5.64 6.58
C CYS A 55 -16.04 -6.77 6.24
N MET A 56 -16.20 -7.78 7.11
CA MET A 56 -17.14 -8.88 6.90
C MET A 56 -18.59 -8.38 6.81
N ILE A 57 -19.00 -7.50 7.73
CA ILE A 57 -20.35 -6.92 7.74
C ILE A 57 -20.61 -6.15 6.44
N MET A 58 -19.68 -5.26 6.08
CA MET A 58 -19.82 -4.42 4.89
C MET A 58 -19.80 -5.24 3.60
N SER A 59 -18.93 -6.25 3.51
CA SER A 59 -18.89 -7.19 2.37
C SER A 59 -20.21 -7.94 2.20
N LYS A 60 -20.84 -8.38 3.30
CA LYS A 60 -22.13 -9.06 3.26
C LYS A 60 -23.26 -8.13 2.80
N ILE A 61 -23.33 -6.90 3.33
CA ILE A 61 -24.33 -5.90 2.94
C ILE A 61 -24.19 -5.55 1.45
N LYS A 62 -22.96 -5.30 0.99
CA LYS A 62 -22.67 -4.89 -0.39
C LYS A 62 -22.58 -6.06 -1.38
N ARG A 63 -22.77 -7.30 -0.93
CA ARG A 63 -22.64 -8.53 -1.74
C ARG A 63 -21.32 -8.56 -2.52
N ILE A 64 -20.23 -8.12 -1.88
CA ILE A 64 -18.90 -8.14 -2.49
C ILE A 64 -18.50 -9.59 -2.70
N ARG A 65 -18.07 -9.91 -3.92
CA ARG A 65 -17.53 -11.22 -4.28
C ARG A 65 -16.02 -11.16 -4.39
N SER A 66 -15.37 -12.23 -3.98
CA SER A 66 -13.92 -12.34 -4.14
C SER A 66 -13.55 -12.48 -5.62
N CYS A 67 -12.29 -12.23 -5.93
CA CYS A 67 -11.76 -12.51 -7.26
C CYS A 67 -11.76 -14.02 -7.54
N GLU A 68 -11.50 -14.84 -6.53
CA GLU A 68 -11.57 -16.32 -6.58
C GLU A 68 -12.96 -16.80 -6.96
N ASP A 69 -14.01 -16.21 -6.37
CA ASP A 69 -15.40 -16.54 -6.71
C ASP A 69 -15.71 -16.32 -8.19
N LYS A 70 -14.93 -15.47 -8.86
CA LYS A 70 -15.06 -15.13 -10.28
C LYS A 70 -14.00 -15.81 -11.16
N ASN A 71 -13.17 -16.70 -10.59
CA ASN A 71 -12.02 -17.32 -11.26
C ASN A 71 -11.05 -16.28 -11.87
N ILE A 72 -10.95 -15.10 -11.27
CA ILE A 72 -9.99 -14.07 -11.70
C ILE A 72 -8.65 -14.41 -11.03
N PRO A 73 -7.55 -14.57 -11.79
CA PRO A 73 -6.25 -14.87 -11.20
C PRO A 73 -5.79 -13.70 -10.32
N VAL A 74 -5.37 -14.01 -9.09
CA VAL A 74 -4.87 -13.03 -8.10
C VAL A 74 -3.50 -13.45 -7.59
N SER A 75 -2.63 -12.46 -7.40
CA SER A 75 -1.38 -12.64 -6.67
C SER A 75 -1.52 -12.11 -5.24
N TYR A 76 -1.12 -12.94 -4.29
CA TYR A 76 -1.06 -12.61 -2.86
C TYR A 76 0.35 -12.24 -2.39
N ASN A 77 1.23 -11.90 -3.34
CA ASN A 77 2.56 -11.42 -3.02
C ASN A 77 2.49 -9.93 -2.66
N PHE A 78 2.34 -9.65 -1.37
CA PHE A 78 2.34 -8.29 -0.84
C PHE A 78 3.61 -8.04 -0.01
N PRO A 79 4.16 -6.81 -0.05
CA PRO A 79 5.26 -6.42 0.82
C PRO A 79 4.81 -6.43 2.29
N TYR A 80 5.76 -6.51 3.20
CA TYR A 80 5.51 -6.29 4.62
C TYR A 80 5.34 -4.79 4.89
N LEU A 81 4.41 -4.43 5.77
CA LEU A 81 4.11 -3.05 6.15
C LEU A 81 5.31 -2.32 6.76
N GLY A 82 6.21 -3.06 7.42
CA GLY A 82 7.51 -2.58 7.89
C GLY A 82 8.41 -2.10 6.74
N ASP A 83 8.50 -2.87 5.66
CA ASP A 83 9.26 -2.50 4.47
C ASP A 83 8.65 -1.27 3.79
N VAL A 84 7.31 -1.23 3.70
CA VAL A 84 6.59 -0.06 3.17
C VAL A 84 6.90 1.17 4.03
N ARG A 85 6.76 1.10 5.36
CA ARG A 85 7.07 2.23 6.25
C ARG A 85 8.51 2.71 6.10
N LYS A 86 9.47 1.79 5.95
CA LYS A 86 10.88 2.12 5.72
C LYS A 86 11.05 2.93 4.43
N VAL A 87 10.57 2.40 3.30
CA VAL A 87 10.66 3.09 2.00
C VAL A 87 9.97 4.45 2.03
N ILE A 88 8.80 4.55 2.65
CA ILE A 88 8.05 5.81 2.76
C ILE A 88 8.80 6.83 3.63
N SER A 89 9.39 6.39 4.75
CA SER A 89 10.17 7.28 5.61
C SER A 89 11.42 7.84 4.94
N GLU A 90 12.03 7.06 4.04
CA GLU A 90 13.22 7.44 3.27
C GLU A 90 12.87 8.38 2.09
N GLU A 91 11.81 8.08 1.34
CA GLU A 91 11.49 8.80 0.09
C GLU A 91 10.49 9.95 0.24
N LEU A 92 9.56 9.83 1.20
CA LEU A 92 8.44 10.74 1.44
C LEU A 92 8.38 11.14 2.93
N PRO A 93 9.38 11.91 3.41
CA PRO A 93 9.43 12.33 4.81
C PRO A 93 8.20 13.16 5.17
N GLY A 94 7.65 12.94 6.37
CA GLY A 94 6.44 13.60 6.86
C GLY A 94 5.13 13.11 6.23
N CYS A 95 5.15 11.99 5.49
CA CYS A 95 3.94 11.40 4.92
C CYS A 95 2.95 10.97 6.01
N GLU A 96 1.69 11.35 5.86
CA GLU A 96 0.59 10.84 6.70
C GLU A 96 0.32 9.38 6.34
N PHE A 97 0.38 8.50 7.34
CA PHE A 97 0.09 7.08 7.19
C PHE A 97 -1.23 6.76 7.88
N ARG A 98 -2.22 6.25 7.13
CA ARG A 98 -3.49 5.80 7.68
C ARG A 98 -3.80 4.40 7.22
N MET A 99 -4.44 3.65 8.08
CA MET A 99 -4.80 2.28 7.80
C MET A 99 -6.34 2.20 7.67
N GLY A 100 -6.82 1.80 6.50
CA GLY A 100 -8.24 1.80 6.11
C GLY A 100 -8.87 0.41 6.07
N LEU A 101 -10.15 0.34 5.68
CA LEU A 101 -10.87 -0.93 5.56
C LEU A 101 -10.42 -1.73 4.34
N TYR A 102 -10.76 -3.02 4.33
CA TYR A 102 -10.37 -4.00 3.31
C TYR A 102 -8.86 -4.14 3.18
N TYR A 103 -8.16 -4.13 4.31
CA TYR A 103 -6.71 -4.39 4.39
C TYR A 103 -5.84 -3.36 3.65
N ARG A 104 -6.40 -2.18 3.33
CA ARG A 104 -5.70 -1.11 2.60
C ARG A 104 -5.05 -0.13 3.54
N TYR A 105 -3.86 0.33 3.18
CA TYR A 105 -3.28 1.55 3.75
C TYR A 105 -3.48 2.73 2.77
N LEU A 106 -3.56 3.93 3.33
CA LEU A 106 -3.66 5.19 2.61
C LEU A 106 -2.51 6.09 3.07
N LEU A 107 -1.75 6.59 2.12
CA LEU A 107 -0.69 7.55 2.36
C LEU A 107 -1.06 8.87 1.71
N ARG A 108 -0.79 9.96 2.41
CA ARG A 108 -0.89 11.31 1.87
C ARG A 108 0.42 12.03 2.13
N TRP A 109 1.07 12.48 1.07
CA TRP A 109 2.28 13.27 1.14
C TRP A 109 2.15 14.53 0.31
N GLU A 110 2.70 15.63 0.80
CA GLU A 110 2.65 16.93 0.15
C GLU A 110 4.05 17.39 -0.23
N LYS A 111 4.23 17.81 -1.49
CA LYS A 111 5.51 18.28 -2.01
C LYS A 111 5.72 19.74 -1.63
N PHE A 112 6.39 20.00 -0.51
CA PHE A 112 6.76 21.36 -0.12
C PHE A 112 7.74 21.97 -1.11
N ALA A 113 7.56 23.26 -1.41
CA ALA A 113 8.31 23.99 -2.43
C ALA A 113 9.81 24.26 -2.13
N GLY A 114 10.43 23.54 -1.19
CA GLY A 114 11.81 23.77 -0.73
C GLY A 114 12.73 22.54 -0.77
N VAL A 115 12.29 21.44 -1.38
CA VAL A 115 13.08 20.20 -1.58
C VAL A 115 12.98 19.75 -3.04
#